data_AF-A0A7C3SDG0-F1
#
_entry.id   AF-A0A7C3SDG0-F1
#
_cell.length_a   1.000
_cell.length_b   1.000
_cell.length_c   1.000
_cell.angle_alpha   90.00
_cell.angle_beta   90.00
_cell.angle_gamma   90.00
#
_symmetry.space_group_name_H-M   'P 1'
#
loop_
_entity.id
_entity.type
_entity.pdbx_description
1 polymer ?
#
loop_
_entity_poly.entity_id
_entity_poly.type
_entity_poly.pdbx_seq_one_letter_code
_entity_poly.pdbx_strand_id
1 'polypeptide(L)' 'MNKTGVLTISLTAITSVVVVEGAAGLLTNSLALLSDALHALFDVLATLTLLVATYLSLKPPDETHLWARKD' A
#
# COMPACT_ATOMS: atom_id res chain seq x y z
N MET A 1 4.00 -9.25 -16.25
CA MET A 1 3.87 -8.06 -15.37
C MET A 1 4.33 -8.47 -13.98
N ASN A 2 5.40 -7.86 -13.42
CA ASN A 2 5.88 -8.20 -12.09
C ASN A 2 4.83 -7.83 -11.04
N LYS A 3 4.50 -8.76 -10.13
CA LYS A 3 3.47 -8.57 -9.08
C LYS A 3 3.74 -7.33 -8.20
N THR A 4 5.01 -7.00 -8.01
CA THR A 4 5.45 -5.81 -7.26
C THR A 4 5.24 -4.49 -8.03
N GLY A 5 5.27 -4.53 -9.37
CA GLY A 5 5.07 -3.36 -10.22
C GLY A 5 3.63 -2.86 -10.22
N VAL A 6 2.66 -3.77 -10.13
CA VAL A 6 1.23 -3.40 -10.07
C VAL A 6 0.91 -2.68 -8.76
N LEU A 7 1.43 -3.18 -7.62
CA LEU A 7 1.24 -2.53 -6.32
C LEU A 7 1.84 -1.12 -6.26
N THR A 8 3.01 -0.90 -6.86
CA THR A 8 3.67 0.41 -6.86
C THR A 8 2.92 1.44 -7.70
N ILE A 9 2.36 1.03 -8.84
CA ILE A 9 1.51 1.90 -9.66
C ILE A 9 0.23 2.26 -8.90
N SER A 10 -0.45 1.28 -8.29
CA SER A 10 -1.66 1.53 -7.49
C SER A 10 -1.38 2.45 -6.31
N LEU A 11 -0.29 2.24 -5.58
CA LEU A 11 0.11 3.08 -4.44
C LEU A 11 0.34 4.54 -4.87
N THR A 12 1.04 4.73 -6.00
CA THR A 12 1.31 6.08 -6.53
C THR A 12 0.02 6.77 -6.97
N ALA A 13 -0.88 6.04 -7.63
CA ALA A 13 -2.16 6.58 -8.09
C ALA A 13 -3.03 7.03 -6.90
N ILE A 14 -3.23 6.18 -5.90
CA ILE A 14 -4.09 6.50 -4.75
C ILE A 14 -3.48 7.66 -3.94
N THR A 15 -2.15 7.69 -3.77
CA THR A 15 -1.47 8.81 -3.08
C THR A 15 -1.72 10.15 -3.78
N SER A 16 -1.78 10.17 -5.12
CA SER A 16 -2.08 11.39 -5.86
C SER A 16 -3.49 11.93 -5.59
N VAL A 17 -4.48 11.03 -5.45
CA VAL A 17 -5.87 11.39 -5.13
C VAL A 17 -5.95 12.03 -3.74
N VAL A 18 -5.29 11.44 -2.74
CA VAL A 18 -5.24 11.97 -1.37
C VAL A 18 -4.72 13.41 -1.33
N VAL A 19 -3.68 13.73 -2.10
CA VAL A 19 -3.12 15.09 -2.15
C VAL A 19 -4.10 16.08 -2.78
N VAL A 20 -4.73 15.70 -3.89
CA VAL A 20 -5.68 16.56 -4.61
C VAL A 20 -6.94 16.80 -3.77
N GLU A 21 -7.53 15.75 -3.20
CA GLU A 21 -8.75 15.84 -2.40
C GLU A 21 -8.49 16.51 -1.05
N GLY A 22 -7.34 16.27 -0.43
CA GLY A 22 -6.93 16.96 0.79
C GLY A 22 -6.78 18.46 0.56
N ALA A 23 -6.11 18.87 -0.53
CA ALA A 23 -6.00 20.27 -0.90
C ALA A 23 -7.37 20.88 -1.26
N ALA A 24 -8.18 20.18 -2.07
CA ALA A 24 -9.51 20.65 -2.45
C ALA A 24 -10.46 20.74 -1.25
N GLY A 25 -10.41 19.79 -0.31
CA GLY A 25 -11.21 19.79 0.92
C GLY A 25 -10.87 20.94 1.85
N LEU A 26 -9.59 21.28 1.97
CA LEU A 26 -9.14 22.46 2.73
C LEU A 26 -9.54 23.77 2.03
N LEU A 27 -9.39 23.85 0.71
CA LEU A 27 -9.76 25.05 -0.07
C LEU A 27 -11.27 25.32 -0.08
N THR A 28 -12.08 24.26 -0.14
CA THR A 28 -13.56 24.34 -0.14
C THR A 28 -14.16 24.33 1.27
N ASN A 29 -13.34 24.12 2.30
CA ASN A 29 -13.74 23.95 3.70
C ASN A 29 -14.87 22.91 3.86
N SER A 30 -14.83 21.85 3.05
CA SER A 30 -15.88 20.84 2.96
C SER A 30 -15.47 19.57 3.71
N LEU A 31 -16.23 19.25 4.75
CA LEU A 31 -16.04 18.02 5.52
C LEU A 31 -16.27 16.75 4.69
N ALA A 32 -17.11 16.82 3.65
CA ALA A 32 -17.35 15.70 2.75
C ALA A 32 -16.11 15.36 1.91
N LEU A 33 -15.48 16.38 1.30
CA LEU A 33 -14.24 16.22 0.54
C LEU A 33 -13.07 15.80 1.43
N LEU A 34 -13.01 16.32 2.66
CA LEU A 34 -12.00 15.89 3.61
C LEU A 34 -12.19 14.44 4.06
N SER A 35 -13.43 13.98 4.21
CA SER A 35 -13.74 12.58 4.50
C SER A 35 -13.35 11.65 3.35
N ASP A 36 -13.52 12.08 2.10
CA ASP A 36 -13.12 11.32 0.92
C ASP A 36 -11.59 11.20 0.84
N ALA A 37 -10.88 12.31 1.07
CA ALA A 37 -9.42 12.32 1.16
C ALA A 37 -8.88 11.40 2.27
N LEU A 38 -9.55 11.35 3.43
CA LEU A 38 -9.22 10.44 4.52
C LEU A 38 -9.49 8.97 4.15
N HIS A 39 -10.56 8.69 3.41
CA HIS A 39 -10.83 7.34 2.91
C HIS A 39 -9.71 6.86 1.98
N ALA A 40 -9.35 7.69 0.98
CA ALA A 40 -8.24 7.40 0.08
C ALA A 40 -6.90 7.25 0.83
N LEU A 41 -6.69 7.99 1.94
CA LEU A 41 -5.49 7.83 2.78
C LEU A 41 -5.42 6.45 3.44
N PHE A 42 -6.56 5.91 3.91
CA PHE A 42 -6.61 4.56 4.46
C PHE A 42 -6.28 3.50 3.39
N ASP A 43 -6.70 3.70 2.14
CA ASP A 43 -6.36 2.80 1.04
C ASP A 43 -4.85 2.79 0.73
N VAL A 44 -4.17 3.95 0.83
CA VAL A 44 -2.70 4.02 0.75
C VAL A 44 -2.05 3.19 1.84
N LEU A 45 -2.49 3.33 3.11
CA LEU A 45 -1.94 2.59 4.24
C LEU A 45 -2.16 1.08 4.11
N ALA A 46 -3.34 0.66 3.64
CA ALA A 46 -3.64 -0.74 3.37
C ALA A 46 -2.72 -1.29 2.28
N THR A 47 -2.55 -0.56 1.18
CA THR A 47 -1.69 -0.95 0.06
C THR A 47 -0.21 -1.01 0.47
N LEU A 48 0.25 -0.07 1.30
CA LEU A 48 1.60 -0.08 1.86
C LEU A 48 1.82 -1.30 2.75
N THR A 49 0.85 -1.64 3.60
CA THR A 49 0.91 -2.82 4.47
C THR A 49 0.99 -4.10 3.63
N LEU A 50 0.20 -4.19 2.54
CA LEU A 50 0.28 -5.29 1.58
C LEU A 50 1.64 -5.34 0.87
N LEU A 51 2.20 -4.19 0.50
CA LEU A 51 3.53 -4.14 -0.13
C LEU A 51 4.61 -4.68 0.83
N VAL A 52 4.58 -4.28 2.09
CA VAL A 52 5.50 -4.79 3.12
C VAL A 52 5.29 -6.28 3.36
N ALA A 53 4.05 -6.72 3.52
CA ALA A 53 3.73 -8.14 3.74
C ALA A 53 4.15 -9.01 2.55
N THR A 54 3.92 -8.55 1.32
CA THR A 54 4.34 -9.26 0.10
C THR A 54 5.85 -9.27 -0.05
N TYR A 55 6.53 -8.17 0.26
CA TYR A 55 7.99 -8.12 0.28
C TYR A 55 8.57 -9.13 1.29
N LEU A 56 8.03 -9.19 2.51
CA LEU A 56 8.43 -10.16 3.52
C LEU A 56 8.11 -11.60 3.11
N SER A 57 6.97 -11.84 2.46
CA SER A 57 6.58 -13.16 1.97
C SER A 57 7.41 -13.64 0.78
N LEU A 58 7.98 -12.72 -0.01
CA LEU A 58 8.89 -13.03 -1.12
C LEU A 58 10.33 -13.18 -0.66
N LYS A 59 10.65 -12.84 0.60
CA LYS A 59 11.96 -13.16 1.19
C LYS A 59 12.11 -14.69 1.13
N PRO A 60 13.17 -15.22 0.50
CA PRO A 60 13.39 -16.66 0.48
C PRO A 60 13.46 -17.19 1.91
N PRO A 61 12.93 -18.39 2.19
CA PRO A 61 13.04 -19.00 3.51
C PRO A 61 14.50 -19.02 3.93
N ASP A 62 14.81 -18.57 5.15
CA ASP A 62 16.19 -18.57 5.65
C ASP A 62 16.76 -20.00 5.50
N GLU A 63 17.93 -20.11 4.86
CA GLU A 63 18.63 -21.38 4.59
C GLU A 63 19.10 -22.10 5.88
N THR A 64 18.75 -21.59 7.06
CA THR A 64 19.23 -22.06 8.36
C THR A 64 18.35 -23.13 9.01
N HIS A 65 17.49 -23.81 8.25
CA HIS A 65 16.84 -25.05 8.69
C HIS A 65 17.03 -26.20 7.68
N LEU A 66 18.29 -26.48 7.36
CA LEU A 66 18.74 -27.77 6.82
C LEU A 66 18.71 -28.84 7.92
N TRP A 67 17.55 -29.27 8.45
CA TRP A 67 17.55 -30.49 9.29
C TRP A 67 16.26 -31.33 9.39
N ALA A 68 15.25 -31.19 8.52
CA ALA A 68 14.26 -32.26 8.36
C ALA A 68 14.63 -33.12 7.14
N ARG A 69 15.52 -34.05 7.44
CA ARG A 69 16.12 -35.10 6.61
C ARG A 69 15.05 -35.98 5.94
N LYS A 70 15.46 -36.52 4.79
CA LYS A 70 14.92 -37.64 4.03
C LYS A 70 14.69 -38.89 4.92
N ASP A 71 13.44 -39.33 5.03
CA ASP A 71 13.02 -40.74 5.13
C ASP A 71 11.54 -40.87 4.71
#